data_AF-A0A6M0M9X7-F1
#
_entry.id   AF-A0A6M0M9X7-F1
#
_cell.length_a   1.000
_cell.length_b   1.000
_cell.length_c   1.000
_cell.angle_alpha   90.00
_cell.angle_beta   90.00
_cell.angle_gamma   90.00
#
_symmetry.space_group_name_H-M   'P 1'
#
loop_
_entity.id
_entity.type
_entity.pdbx_description
1 polymer ?
#
loop_
_entity_poly.entity_id
_entity_poly.type
_entity_poly.pdbx_seq_one_letter_code
_entity_poly.pdbx_strand_id
1 'polypeptide(L)'
;MAVKNYLHTAYAYSADGTDGFTTVYPNLNLIDGTRDFSGDWWNFDGWETDGTYKGLTVKKRTDISSGLLKTFTAPKNGVYTNSIYIKASGDGIVRRWVNKNWSDTTSDIGSNFDWRIETYTVTLKAGDTFHVRYELISNSGNSEISVAGYKVEEGSVATPYMPSKSEVTTADWPKYLGTYVDTNPTSSIEPSKYVWDEMKYRVYLDGTPVGGSKLLSFDLENLKAGTSYNVQVSQINGNIESDKSESITFKTTLQK
;
A
#
# COMPACT_ATOMS: atom_id res chain seq x y z
N MET A 1 -37.54 -14.13 1.55
CA MET A 1 -36.07 -14.23 1.44
C MET A 1 -35.48 -13.27 2.45
N ALA A 2 -34.60 -13.71 3.35
CA ALA A 2 -33.92 -12.78 4.25
C ALA A 2 -33.02 -11.86 3.42
N VAL A 3 -33.19 -10.56 3.55
CA VAL A 3 -32.29 -9.58 2.93
C VAL A 3 -30.97 -9.70 3.69
N LYS A 4 -29.91 -10.08 2.98
CA LYS A 4 -28.56 -10.17 3.57
C LYS A 4 -27.97 -8.77 3.59
N ASN A 5 -27.64 -8.30 4.79
CA ASN A 5 -26.95 -7.04 5.00
C ASN A 5 -25.44 -7.30 5.07
N TYR A 6 -24.65 -6.34 4.58
CA TYR A 6 -23.20 -6.35 4.60
C TYR A 6 -22.72 -5.15 5.42
N LEU A 7 -21.82 -5.41 6.37
CA LEU A 7 -21.07 -4.36 7.04
C LEU A 7 -19.89 -3.98 6.14
N HIS A 8 -19.73 -2.69 5.88
CA HIS A 8 -18.61 -2.15 5.12
C HIS A 8 -17.71 -1.34 6.03
N THR A 9 -16.41 -1.53 5.88
CA THR A 9 -15.38 -0.79 6.59
C THR A 9 -14.51 -0.01 5.60
N ALA A 10 -14.04 1.16 6.04
CA ALA A 10 -13.04 1.97 5.34
C ALA A 10 -12.16 2.68 6.37
N TYR A 11 -11.05 3.23 5.91
CA TYR A 11 -10.04 3.88 6.74
C TYR A 11 -9.65 5.22 6.14
N ALA A 12 -9.31 6.17 7.00
CA ALA A 12 -8.89 7.51 6.62
C ALA A 12 -7.97 8.14 7.68
N TYR A 13 -7.37 9.27 7.31
CA TYR A 13 -6.52 10.08 8.18
C TYR A 13 -7.24 11.32 8.73
N SER A 14 -8.42 11.66 8.19
CA SER A 14 -9.25 12.79 8.61
C SER A 14 -10.62 12.35 9.14
N ALA A 15 -11.21 13.21 9.99
CA ALA A 15 -12.50 12.95 10.62
C ALA A 15 -13.70 12.93 9.66
N ASP A 16 -13.56 13.56 8.49
CA ASP A 16 -14.57 13.54 7.42
C ASP A 16 -14.36 12.38 6.42
N GLY A 17 -13.32 11.57 6.62
CA GLY A 17 -13.02 10.42 5.78
C GLY A 17 -12.33 10.72 4.46
N THR A 18 -12.06 11.99 4.14
CA THR A 18 -11.57 12.38 2.81
C THR A 18 -10.07 12.17 2.62
N ASP A 19 -9.27 12.45 3.66
CA ASP A 19 -7.82 12.33 3.57
C ASP A 19 -7.38 10.87 3.64
N GLY A 20 -6.72 10.42 2.58
CA GLY A 20 -6.20 9.06 2.42
C GLY A 20 -7.27 7.95 2.52
N PHE A 21 -8.52 8.23 2.12
CA PHE A 21 -9.60 7.24 2.05
C PHE A 21 -9.15 5.92 1.40
N THR A 22 -9.47 4.81 2.04
CA THR A 22 -9.26 3.45 1.51
C THR A 22 -10.29 2.48 2.07
N THR A 23 -10.71 1.50 1.28
CA THR A 23 -11.58 0.40 1.74
C THR A 23 -10.78 -0.83 2.18
N VAL A 24 -9.45 -0.76 2.09
CA VAL A 24 -8.53 -1.83 2.51
C VAL A 24 -7.53 -1.27 3.51
N TYR A 25 -7.32 -1.98 4.61
CA TYR A 25 -6.31 -1.58 5.59
C TYR A 25 -4.91 -1.70 4.98
N PRO A 26 -4.01 -0.71 5.18
CA PRO A 26 -2.74 -0.71 4.49
C PRO A 26 -1.78 -1.77 5.04
N ASN A 27 -1.07 -2.47 4.16
CA ASN A 27 0.05 -3.32 4.53
C ASN A 27 1.35 -2.52 4.59
N LEU A 28 2.30 -2.98 5.40
CA LEU A 28 3.66 -2.44 5.43
C LEU A 28 4.39 -2.65 4.11
N ASN A 29 5.32 -1.75 3.81
CA ASN A 29 6.28 -1.96 2.72
C ASN A 29 7.30 -3.03 3.10
N LEU A 30 7.71 -3.83 2.14
CA LEU A 30 8.78 -4.80 2.29
C LEU A 30 10.15 -4.22 1.90
N ILE A 31 10.20 -2.91 1.64
CA ILE A 31 11.39 -2.18 1.20
C ILE A 31 11.49 -0.88 1.99
N ASP A 32 12.68 -0.60 2.51
CA ASP A 32 13.01 0.58 3.31
C ASP A 32 13.47 1.73 2.41
N GLY A 33 13.42 2.97 2.92
CA GLY A 33 13.92 4.17 2.25
C GLY A 33 13.08 4.60 1.05
N THR A 34 11.81 4.22 1.02
CA THR A 34 10.90 4.49 -0.12
C THR A 34 10.06 5.75 0.04
N ARG A 35 10.03 6.32 1.25
CA ARG A 35 9.31 7.58 1.54
C ARG A 35 9.98 8.77 0.86
N ASP A 36 11.30 8.74 0.87
CA ASP A 36 12.18 9.85 0.49
C ASP A 36 13.26 9.45 -0.52
N PHE A 37 13.20 8.22 -1.03
CA PHE A 37 14.23 7.64 -1.88
C PHE A 37 15.63 7.65 -1.22
N SER A 38 15.68 7.36 0.08
CA SER A 38 16.93 7.19 0.84
C SER A 38 17.54 5.78 0.72
N GLY A 39 18.82 5.68 1.08
CA GLY A 39 19.61 4.46 0.96
C GLY A 39 20.02 4.14 -0.49
N ASP A 40 20.26 2.86 -0.76
CA ASP A 40 20.86 2.42 -2.03
C ASP A 40 19.81 2.29 -3.14
N TRP A 41 19.60 3.37 -3.88
CA TRP A 41 18.80 3.41 -5.10
C TRP A 41 19.69 3.33 -6.33
N TRP A 42 19.32 2.47 -7.28
CA TRP A 42 20.01 2.37 -8.56
C TRP A 42 19.41 3.36 -9.55
N ASN A 43 20.25 3.79 -10.50
CA ASN A 43 19.92 4.81 -11.51
C ASN A 43 19.50 6.15 -10.90
N PHE A 44 19.99 6.49 -9.71
CA PHE A 44 19.62 7.71 -9.01
C PHE A 44 20.16 8.98 -9.68
N ASP A 45 21.29 8.87 -10.39
CA ASP A 45 21.93 10.01 -11.02
C ASP A 45 20.98 10.71 -12.02
N GLY A 46 20.92 12.03 -11.91
CA GLY A 46 20.04 12.87 -12.70
C GLY A 46 18.55 12.87 -12.33
N TRP A 47 18.10 12.07 -11.36
CA TRP A 47 16.74 12.21 -10.80
C TRP A 47 16.68 13.35 -9.78
N GLU A 48 15.91 14.39 -10.11
CA GLU A 48 15.78 15.59 -9.28
C GLU A 48 14.67 15.43 -8.24
N THR A 49 14.81 16.09 -7.09
CA THR A 49 13.72 16.18 -6.10
C THR A 49 12.76 17.31 -6.49
N ASP A 50 11.46 17.01 -6.60
CA ASP A 50 10.44 17.96 -7.05
C ASP A 50 9.26 18.06 -6.06
N GLY A 51 9.58 18.40 -4.81
CA GLY A 51 8.59 18.55 -3.75
C GLY A 51 8.02 17.21 -3.27
N THR A 52 6.72 17.19 -2.99
CA THR A 52 6.04 16.03 -2.39
C THR A 52 4.67 15.76 -3.00
N TYR A 53 4.29 14.49 -3.06
CA TYR A 53 2.94 14.04 -3.40
C TYR A 53 2.42 13.13 -2.27
N LYS A 54 1.28 13.50 -1.67
CA LYS A 54 0.70 12.80 -0.49
C LYS A 54 1.71 12.62 0.66
N GLY A 55 2.55 13.63 0.89
CA GLY A 55 3.60 13.59 1.92
C GLY A 55 4.83 12.73 1.58
N LEU A 56 4.90 12.19 0.35
CA LEU A 56 6.02 11.38 -0.13
C LEU A 56 6.90 12.23 -1.04
N THR A 57 8.23 12.07 -0.94
CA THR A 57 9.16 12.80 -1.81
C THR A 57 8.91 12.43 -3.26
N VAL A 58 8.86 13.43 -4.14
CA VAL A 58 8.76 13.22 -5.58
C VAL A 58 10.15 13.24 -6.19
N LYS A 59 10.44 12.23 -7.01
CA LYS A 59 11.59 12.21 -7.90
C LYS A 59 11.15 12.41 -9.33
N LYS A 60 11.88 13.26 -10.06
CA LYS A 60 11.53 13.76 -11.38
C LYS A 60 12.67 13.54 -12.38
N ARG A 61 12.31 13.26 -13.63
CA ARG A 61 13.24 13.09 -14.74
C ARG A 61 12.65 13.64 -16.03
N THR A 62 13.47 14.31 -16.84
CA THR A 62 13.04 14.97 -18.09
C THR A 62 13.79 14.48 -19.33
N ASP A 63 14.75 13.57 -19.19
CA ASP A 63 15.53 12.98 -20.28
C ASP A 63 15.24 11.47 -20.41
N ILE A 64 15.64 10.90 -21.55
CA ILE A 64 15.52 9.46 -21.79
C ILE A 64 16.59 8.77 -20.95
N SER A 65 16.19 8.12 -19.85
CA SER A 65 17.13 7.46 -18.95
C SER A 65 16.49 6.33 -18.15
N SER A 66 17.34 5.55 -17.50
CA SER A 66 16.91 4.43 -16.69
C SER A 66 16.16 4.86 -15.43
N GLY A 67 15.18 4.04 -15.06
CA GLY A 67 14.27 4.33 -13.97
C GLY A 67 14.88 4.01 -12.62
N LEU A 68 14.49 4.76 -11.59
CA LEU A 68 14.82 4.43 -10.19
C LEU A 68 14.34 3.03 -9.85
N LEU A 69 15.21 2.25 -9.21
CA LEU A 69 14.88 0.91 -8.77
C LEU A 69 15.54 0.55 -7.43
N LYS A 70 14.88 -0.36 -6.73
CA LYS A 70 15.42 -1.09 -5.58
C LYS A 70 15.03 -2.56 -5.69
N THR A 71 15.99 -3.45 -5.56
CA THR A 71 15.75 -4.89 -5.69
C THR A 71 15.12 -5.43 -4.41
N PHE A 72 13.99 -6.11 -4.58
CA PHE A 72 13.35 -6.91 -3.54
C PHE A 72 13.71 -8.38 -3.72
N THR A 73 14.00 -9.07 -2.62
CA THR A 73 14.20 -10.53 -2.60
C THR A 73 13.07 -11.17 -1.79
N ALA A 74 12.29 -12.05 -2.42
CA ALA A 74 11.13 -12.65 -1.77
C ALA A 74 11.56 -13.54 -0.59
N PRO A 75 11.09 -13.27 0.65
CA PRO A 75 11.48 -14.06 1.82
C PRO A 75 10.80 -15.43 1.85
N LYS A 76 9.68 -15.58 1.15
CA LYS A 76 8.89 -16.81 1.06
C LYS A 76 8.17 -16.90 -0.28
N ASN A 77 7.68 -18.10 -0.61
CA ASN A 77 6.79 -18.28 -1.75
C ASN A 77 5.51 -17.46 -1.52
N GLY A 78 5.08 -16.70 -2.53
CA GLY A 78 3.89 -15.87 -2.39
C GLY A 78 3.57 -15.08 -3.64
N VAL A 79 2.44 -14.38 -3.56
CA VAL A 79 2.07 -13.32 -4.50
C VAL A 79 2.47 -12.01 -3.86
N TYR A 80 3.12 -11.15 -4.64
CA TYR A 80 3.56 -9.83 -4.23
C TYR A 80 3.06 -8.80 -5.23
N THR A 81 2.75 -7.60 -4.75
CA THR A 81 2.33 -6.48 -5.58
C THR A 81 3.30 -5.32 -5.38
N ASN A 82 3.85 -4.81 -6.48
CA ASN A 82 4.48 -3.50 -6.52
C ASN A 82 3.43 -2.42 -6.78
N SER A 83 3.60 -1.27 -6.14
CA SER A 83 2.86 -0.06 -6.45
C SER A 83 3.74 1.19 -6.37
N ILE A 84 3.38 2.21 -7.14
CA ILE A 84 4.03 3.52 -7.11
C ILE A 84 3.04 4.59 -7.57
N TYR A 85 3.13 5.80 -7.02
CA TYR A 85 2.51 6.96 -7.63
C TYR A 85 3.37 7.46 -8.78
N ILE A 86 2.73 7.71 -9.92
CA ILE A 86 3.42 8.20 -11.11
C ILE A 86 2.58 9.26 -11.81
N LYS A 87 3.27 10.24 -12.39
CA LYS A 87 2.72 11.27 -13.27
C LYS A 87 3.65 11.41 -14.47
N ALA A 88 3.08 11.70 -15.63
CA ALA A 88 3.85 12.01 -16.83
C ALA A 88 3.26 13.21 -17.57
N SER A 89 4.11 14.07 -18.13
CA SER A 89 3.68 15.18 -18.99
C SER A 89 4.45 15.19 -20.30
N GLY A 90 3.91 15.87 -21.32
CA GLY A 90 4.46 15.86 -22.67
C GLY A 90 4.18 14.56 -23.43
N ASP A 91 4.70 14.45 -24.66
CA ASP A 91 4.36 13.35 -25.57
C ASP A 91 5.34 12.16 -25.47
N GLY A 92 6.28 12.23 -24.54
CA GLY A 92 7.24 11.16 -24.31
C GLY A 92 6.59 9.94 -23.67
N ILE A 93 6.86 8.77 -24.23
CA ILE A 93 6.28 7.51 -23.77
C ILE A 93 6.99 7.07 -22.51
N VAL A 94 6.20 6.75 -21.48
CA VAL A 94 6.69 6.07 -20.29
C VAL A 94 6.56 4.57 -20.46
N ARG A 95 7.66 3.86 -20.20
CA ARG A 95 7.74 2.40 -20.19
C ARG A 95 7.93 1.89 -18.78
N ARG A 96 7.11 0.92 -18.38
CA ARG A 96 7.35 0.08 -17.21
C ARG A 96 8.27 -1.06 -17.61
N TRP A 97 9.34 -1.23 -16.84
CA TRP A 97 10.21 -2.39 -16.88
C TRP A 97 10.01 -3.21 -15.63
N VAL A 98 9.88 -4.52 -15.80
CA VAL A 98 9.70 -5.47 -14.72
C VAL A 98 10.81 -6.50 -14.81
N ASN A 99 11.68 -6.51 -13.81
CA ASN A 99 12.72 -7.51 -13.69
C ASN A 99 12.29 -8.62 -12.73
N LYS A 100 12.42 -9.87 -13.17
CA LYS A 100 12.36 -11.04 -12.29
C LYS A 100 13.56 -11.93 -12.58
N ASN A 101 14.40 -12.19 -11.58
CA ASN A 101 15.60 -13.02 -11.69
C ASN A 101 16.43 -12.70 -12.96
N TRP A 102 16.76 -11.43 -13.15
CA TRP A 102 17.57 -10.93 -14.27
C TRP A 102 16.90 -10.99 -15.65
N SER A 103 15.61 -11.34 -15.71
CA SER A 103 14.82 -11.29 -16.94
C SER A 103 13.91 -10.07 -16.92
N ASP A 104 14.05 -9.20 -17.92
CA ASP A 104 13.24 -8.01 -18.09
C ASP A 104 12.05 -8.28 -19.02
N THR A 105 10.89 -7.76 -18.62
CA THR A 105 9.72 -7.58 -19.49
C THR A 105 9.30 -6.12 -19.47
N THR A 106 8.73 -5.65 -20.58
CA THR A 106 8.39 -4.23 -20.73
C THR A 106 6.95 -4.01 -21.15
N SER A 107 6.37 -2.89 -20.75
CA SER A 107 5.08 -2.43 -21.25
C SER A 107 5.06 -0.91 -21.28
N ASP A 108 4.61 -0.34 -22.39
CA ASP A 108 4.37 1.10 -22.49
C ASP A 108 3.08 1.44 -21.75
N ILE A 109 3.15 2.41 -20.84
CA ILE A 109 2.01 2.81 -19.98
C ILE A 109 1.39 4.14 -20.41
N GLY A 110 1.89 4.71 -21.52
CA GLY A 110 1.38 5.92 -22.15
C GLY A 110 2.23 7.15 -21.86
N SER A 111 1.64 8.31 -22.12
CA SER A 111 2.22 9.65 -21.93
C SER A 111 1.11 10.59 -21.43
N ASN A 112 1.50 11.78 -20.95
CA ASN A 112 0.60 12.86 -20.57
C ASN A 112 -0.61 12.46 -19.69
N PHE A 113 -0.33 11.94 -18.50
CA PHE A 113 -1.35 11.57 -17.52
C PHE A 113 -1.02 12.17 -16.14
N ASP A 114 -2.06 12.61 -15.44
CA ASP A 114 -1.92 13.10 -14.07
C ASP A 114 -1.62 11.95 -13.10
N TRP A 115 -1.30 12.29 -11.85
CA TRP A 115 -0.96 11.35 -10.79
C TRP A 115 -1.96 10.19 -10.72
N ARG A 116 -1.43 8.98 -10.91
CA ARG A 116 -2.15 7.73 -10.69
C ARG A 116 -1.26 6.72 -9.98
N ILE A 117 -1.87 5.67 -9.48
CA ILE A 117 -1.13 4.52 -8.96
C ILE A 117 -0.87 3.55 -10.12
N GLU A 118 0.39 3.20 -10.35
CA GLU A 118 0.75 2.07 -11.18
C GLU A 118 1.00 0.86 -10.30
N THR A 119 0.55 -0.30 -10.77
CA THR A 119 0.67 -1.54 -10.01
C THR A 119 1.18 -2.68 -10.90
N TYR A 120 1.87 -3.63 -10.28
CA TYR A 120 2.27 -4.87 -10.92
C TYR A 120 2.28 -6.01 -9.91
N THR A 121 1.51 -7.06 -10.17
CA THR A 121 1.39 -8.23 -9.29
C THR A 121 2.15 -9.41 -9.90
N VAL A 122 2.94 -10.11 -9.07
CA VAL A 122 3.82 -11.20 -9.48
C VAL A 122 3.82 -12.33 -8.46
N THR A 123 3.93 -13.57 -8.94
CA THR A 123 4.20 -14.74 -8.09
C THR A 123 5.71 -14.97 -8.01
N LEU A 124 6.25 -15.01 -6.80
CA LEU A 124 7.67 -15.21 -6.52
C LEU A 124 7.87 -16.43 -5.61
N LYS A 125 8.95 -17.16 -5.85
CA LYS A 125 9.48 -18.17 -4.92
C LYS A 125 10.42 -17.51 -3.93
N ALA A 126 10.62 -18.13 -2.77
CA ALA A 126 11.64 -17.71 -1.81
C ALA A 126 13.00 -17.59 -2.52
N GLY A 127 13.67 -16.45 -2.35
CA GLY A 127 14.95 -16.14 -2.99
C GLY A 127 14.86 -15.53 -4.40
N ASP A 128 13.68 -15.50 -5.04
CA ASP A 128 13.52 -14.76 -6.30
C ASP A 128 13.77 -13.26 -6.06
N THR A 129 14.46 -12.60 -7.00
CA THR A 129 14.67 -11.16 -7.01
C THR A 129 13.69 -10.47 -7.95
N PHE A 130 13.19 -9.31 -7.56
CA PHE A 130 12.18 -8.56 -8.29
C PHE A 130 12.35 -7.05 -8.11
N HIS A 131 12.18 -6.29 -9.19
CA HIS A 131 11.98 -4.85 -9.12
C HIS A 131 11.16 -4.36 -10.31
N VAL A 132 10.54 -3.21 -10.14
CA VAL A 132 9.87 -2.48 -11.22
C VAL A 132 10.54 -1.13 -11.35
N ARG A 133 10.71 -0.64 -12.57
CA ARG A 133 11.20 0.73 -12.82
C ARG A 133 10.41 1.35 -13.95
N TYR A 134 10.36 2.68 -13.97
CA TYR A 134 9.61 3.44 -14.94
C TYR A 134 10.54 4.43 -15.62
N GLU A 135 10.50 4.42 -16.94
CA GLU A 135 11.48 5.11 -17.77
C GLU A 135 10.78 5.95 -18.81
N LEU A 136 11.29 7.15 -19.05
CA LEU A 136 10.98 7.88 -20.25
C LEU A 136 11.80 7.26 -21.39
N ILE A 137 11.14 6.72 -22.42
CA ILE A 137 11.82 6.04 -23.54
C ILE A 137 11.82 6.86 -24.84
N SER A 138 11.05 7.93 -24.87
CA SER A 138 11.05 8.92 -25.94
C SER A 138 10.83 10.30 -25.34
N ASN A 139 11.40 11.33 -25.97
CA ASN A 139 11.29 12.69 -25.48
C ASN A 139 10.99 13.64 -26.64
N SER A 140 9.97 14.49 -26.48
CA SER A 140 9.60 15.54 -27.45
C SER A 140 10.00 16.96 -26.99
N GLY A 141 10.98 17.05 -26.08
CA GLY A 141 11.59 18.31 -25.63
C GLY A 141 10.96 18.90 -24.37
N ASN A 142 9.76 18.44 -23.98
CA ASN A 142 9.03 18.87 -22.77
C ASN A 142 8.46 17.67 -22.00
N SER A 143 8.99 16.47 -22.21
CA SER A 143 8.49 15.26 -21.57
C SER A 143 9.09 15.08 -20.18
N GLU A 144 8.27 14.67 -19.23
CA GLU A 144 8.68 14.46 -17.83
C GLU A 144 7.99 13.22 -17.26
N ILE A 145 8.71 12.53 -16.39
CA ILE A 145 8.16 11.52 -15.48
C ILE A 145 8.46 11.93 -14.03
N SER A 146 7.44 11.85 -13.19
CA SER A 146 7.52 12.06 -11.75
C SER A 146 7.03 10.80 -11.02
N VAL A 147 7.77 10.35 -10.01
CA VAL A 147 7.46 9.14 -9.22
C VAL A 147 7.56 9.40 -7.72
N ALA A 148 6.71 8.73 -6.94
CA ALA A 148 6.72 8.78 -5.48
C ALA A 148 6.15 7.49 -4.85
N GLY A 149 6.61 7.14 -3.65
CA GLY A 149 5.98 6.09 -2.85
C GLY A 149 6.13 4.68 -3.40
N TYR A 150 7.34 4.30 -3.82
CA TYR A 150 7.62 2.93 -4.27
C TYR A 150 7.31 1.92 -3.17
N LYS A 151 6.50 0.91 -3.46
CA LYS A 151 6.11 -0.09 -2.47
C LYS A 151 6.13 -1.48 -3.07
N VAL A 152 6.54 -2.46 -2.27
CA VAL A 152 6.30 -3.88 -2.52
C VAL A 152 5.64 -4.44 -1.28
N GLU A 153 4.52 -5.14 -1.45
CA GLU A 153 3.79 -5.79 -0.37
C GLU A 153 3.38 -7.21 -0.76
N GLU A 154 3.14 -8.07 0.24
CA GLU A 154 2.57 -9.39 0.03
C GLU A 154 1.06 -9.26 -0.25
N GLY A 155 0.55 -10.07 -1.19
CA GLY A 155 -0.83 -10.04 -1.63
C GLY A 155 -0.96 -9.67 -3.10
N SER A 156 -2.20 -9.66 -3.58
CA SER A 156 -2.54 -9.33 -4.97
C SER A 156 -3.19 -7.96 -5.13
N VAL A 157 -3.31 -7.19 -4.04
CA VAL A 157 -3.98 -5.89 -3.99
C VAL A 157 -2.94 -4.88 -3.52
N ALA A 158 -2.74 -3.82 -4.30
CA ALA A 158 -1.95 -2.68 -3.86
C ALA A 158 -2.75 -1.90 -2.80
N THR A 159 -2.29 -1.92 -1.56
CA THR A 159 -2.86 -1.11 -0.49
C THR A 159 -2.17 0.26 -0.44
N PRO A 160 -2.72 1.27 0.27
CA PRO A 160 -2.10 2.59 0.35
C PRO A 160 -0.63 2.52 0.79
N TYR A 161 0.15 3.54 0.39
CA TYR A 161 1.55 3.61 0.78
C TYR A 161 1.70 3.56 2.31
N MET A 162 2.64 2.73 2.77
CA MET A 162 3.14 2.70 4.14
C MET A 162 4.66 2.63 4.11
N PRO A 163 5.37 3.10 5.14
CA PRO A 163 6.77 2.77 5.33
C PRO A 163 6.99 1.28 5.56
N SER A 164 8.26 0.89 5.57
CA SER A 164 8.67 -0.44 6.01
C SER A 164 8.44 -0.66 7.51
N LYS A 165 8.57 -1.90 7.96
CA LYS A 165 8.45 -2.26 9.39
C LYS A 165 9.49 -1.55 10.27
N SER A 166 10.68 -1.26 9.75
CA SER A 166 11.77 -0.60 10.48
C SER A 166 11.58 0.91 10.58
N GLU A 167 10.77 1.50 9.70
CA GLU A 167 10.58 2.96 9.57
C GLU A 167 9.20 3.45 10.04
N VAL A 168 8.22 2.54 10.09
CA VAL A 168 6.85 2.90 10.42
C VAL A 168 6.70 3.40 11.85
N THR A 169 5.90 4.44 12.01
CA THR A 169 5.54 5.04 13.29
C THR A 169 4.03 4.96 13.52
N THR A 170 3.56 5.20 14.74
CA THR A 170 2.11 5.25 15.05
C THR A 170 1.36 6.27 14.19
N ALA A 171 2.01 7.39 13.83
CA ALA A 171 1.41 8.46 13.05
C ALA A 171 1.14 8.08 11.58
N ASP A 172 1.81 7.04 11.07
CA ASP A 172 1.71 6.61 9.67
C ASP A 172 0.47 5.78 9.40
N TRP A 173 -0.15 5.22 10.43
CA TRP A 173 -1.34 4.40 10.27
C TRP A 173 -2.61 5.25 10.15
N PRO A 174 -3.67 4.72 9.49
CA PRO A 174 -4.97 5.37 9.50
C PRO A 174 -5.45 5.65 10.92
N LYS A 175 -6.23 6.74 11.08
CA LYS A 175 -6.71 7.24 12.37
C LYS A 175 -8.21 7.07 12.56
N TYR A 176 -8.95 7.04 11.47
CA TYR A 176 -10.40 6.95 11.47
C TYR A 176 -10.86 5.66 10.81
N LEU A 177 -11.87 5.02 11.40
CA LEU A 177 -12.62 3.90 10.85
C LEU A 177 -13.97 4.44 10.38
N GLY A 178 -14.27 4.24 9.11
CA GLY A 178 -15.58 4.49 8.52
C GLY A 178 -16.39 3.20 8.50
N THR A 179 -17.65 3.25 8.90
CA THR A 179 -18.57 2.11 8.76
C THR A 179 -19.91 2.50 8.15
N TYR A 180 -20.49 1.60 7.36
CA TYR A 180 -21.91 1.66 6.98
C TYR A 180 -22.44 0.25 6.70
N VAL A 181 -23.76 0.10 6.64
CA VAL A 181 -24.43 -1.16 6.35
C VAL A 181 -25.39 -0.96 5.18
N ASP A 182 -25.30 -1.80 4.16
CA ASP A 182 -26.30 -1.89 3.11
C ASP A 182 -26.47 -3.35 2.61
N THR A 183 -27.11 -3.53 1.46
CA THR A 183 -27.37 -4.84 0.85
C THR A 183 -26.43 -5.19 -0.30
N ASN A 184 -25.52 -4.27 -0.66
CA ASN A 184 -24.53 -4.46 -1.71
C ASN A 184 -23.32 -5.20 -1.13
N PRO A 185 -22.88 -6.33 -1.71
CA PRO A 185 -21.67 -6.98 -1.23
C PRO A 185 -20.39 -6.16 -1.45
N THR A 186 -20.42 -5.13 -2.31
CA THR A 186 -19.25 -4.31 -2.64
C THR A 186 -19.28 -2.98 -1.90
N SER A 187 -18.21 -2.69 -1.17
CA SER A 187 -18.01 -1.41 -0.47
C SER A 187 -17.99 -0.21 -1.42
N SER A 188 -18.59 0.90 -0.99
CA SER A 188 -18.60 2.16 -1.72
C SER A 188 -17.22 2.83 -1.74
N ILE A 189 -16.92 3.54 -2.82
CA ILE A 189 -15.73 4.40 -2.94
C ILE A 189 -16.01 5.86 -2.52
N GLU A 190 -17.21 6.16 -2.03
CA GLU A 190 -17.62 7.51 -1.61
C GLU A 190 -17.46 7.65 -0.08
N PRO A 191 -16.51 8.47 0.41
CA PRO A 191 -16.27 8.62 1.85
C PRO A 191 -17.50 9.08 2.63
N SER A 192 -18.40 9.86 2.01
CA SER A 192 -19.61 10.40 2.63
C SER A 192 -20.67 9.34 2.97
N LYS A 193 -20.55 8.12 2.46
CA LYS A 193 -21.45 7.02 2.86
C LYS A 193 -21.10 6.43 4.21
N TYR A 194 -19.86 6.62 4.66
CA TYR A 194 -19.36 6.06 5.89
C TYR A 194 -19.63 7.00 7.07
N VAL A 195 -19.98 6.43 8.22
CA VAL A 195 -19.93 7.11 9.51
C VAL A 195 -18.54 6.93 10.07
N TRP A 196 -17.85 8.05 10.32
CA TRP A 196 -16.43 8.06 10.69
C TRP A 196 -16.24 8.23 12.20
N ASP A 197 -15.43 7.35 12.77
CA ASP A 197 -15.04 7.37 14.17
C ASP A 197 -13.52 7.34 14.29
N GLU A 198 -12.97 8.17 15.18
CA GLU A 198 -11.55 8.09 15.54
C GLU A 198 -11.30 6.76 16.28
N MET A 199 -10.35 5.98 15.77
CA MET A 199 -9.98 4.70 16.38
C MET A 199 -9.31 4.91 17.74
N LYS A 200 -9.69 4.09 18.71
CA LYS A 200 -9.10 4.06 20.06
C LYS A 200 -8.30 2.80 20.33
N TYR A 201 -8.39 1.82 19.44
CA TYR A 201 -7.66 0.57 19.52
C TYR A 201 -7.10 0.18 18.16
N ARG A 202 -5.89 -0.42 18.14
CA ARG A 202 -5.33 -1.10 16.96
C ARG A 202 -5.34 -2.60 17.20
N VAL A 203 -5.75 -3.36 16.19
CA VAL A 203 -5.76 -4.82 16.25
C VAL A 203 -4.62 -5.37 15.40
N TYR A 204 -3.86 -6.28 16.00
CA TYR A 204 -2.74 -6.97 15.36
C TYR A 204 -3.09 -8.45 15.20
N LEU A 205 -2.93 -8.96 13.99
CA LEU A 205 -3.00 -10.38 13.66
C LEU A 205 -1.59 -10.88 13.33
N ASP A 206 -1.09 -11.86 14.09
CA ASP A 206 0.27 -12.39 13.98
C ASP A 206 1.35 -11.29 13.94
N GLY A 207 1.15 -10.27 14.79
CA GLY A 207 2.05 -9.12 14.93
C GLY A 207 1.91 -8.03 13.86
N THR A 208 1.03 -8.19 12.88
CA THR A 208 0.77 -7.20 11.82
C THR A 208 -0.54 -6.47 12.07
N PRO A 209 -0.58 -5.12 12.05
CA PRO A 209 -1.82 -4.36 12.11
C PRO A 209 -2.79 -4.75 10.99
N VAL A 210 -4.04 -5.04 11.34
CA VAL A 210 -5.09 -5.41 10.37
C VAL A 210 -6.30 -4.49 10.42
N GLY A 211 -6.32 -3.54 11.36
CA GLY A 211 -7.43 -2.62 11.55
C GLY A 211 -7.40 -1.96 12.91
N GLY A 212 -8.50 -1.32 13.25
CA GLY A 212 -8.72 -0.72 14.55
C GLY A 212 -10.19 -0.40 14.75
N SER A 213 -10.54 0.04 15.96
CA SER A 213 -11.92 0.31 16.34
C SER A 213 -11.97 1.40 17.40
N LYS A 214 -13.09 2.12 17.46
CA LYS A 214 -13.46 2.93 18.63
C LYS A 214 -14.09 2.07 19.72
N LEU A 215 -14.71 0.96 19.34
CA LEU A 215 -15.39 0.02 20.23
C LEU A 215 -14.40 -0.95 20.88
N LEU A 216 -14.86 -1.63 21.94
CA LEU A 216 -14.16 -2.75 22.58
C LEU A 216 -14.36 -4.07 21.82
N SER A 217 -14.56 -4.00 20.51
CA SER A 217 -14.79 -5.14 19.61
C SER A 217 -14.27 -4.85 18.21
N PHE A 218 -13.83 -5.90 17.52
CA PHE A 218 -13.36 -5.87 16.14
C PHE A 218 -13.57 -7.24 15.50
N ASP A 219 -14.09 -7.26 14.27
CA ASP A 219 -14.30 -8.50 13.51
C ASP A 219 -13.08 -8.78 12.61
N LEU A 220 -12.46 -9.94 12.80
CA LEU A 220 -11.37 -10.40 11.94
C LEU A 220 -11.93 -11.14 10.73
N GLU A 221 -11.75 -10.56 9.55
CA GLU A 221 -12.25 -11.07 8.27
C GLU A 221 -11.15 -11.72 7.42
N ASN A 222 -11.54 -12.39 6.33
CA ASN A 222 -10.64 -12.97 5.33
C ASN A 222 -9.62 -13.99 5.86
N LEU A 223 -9.95 -14.66 6.96
CA LEU A 223 -9.12 -15.69 7.58
C LEU A 223 -9.22 -17.02 6.82
N LYS A 224 -8.09 -17.73 6.72
CA LYS A 224 -8.05 -19.10 6.17
C LYS A 224 -8.65 -20.09 7.18
N ALA A 225 -9.41 -21.06 6.68
CA ALA A 225 -9.99 -22.16 7.47
C ALA A 225 -8.89 -23.06 8.09
N GLY A 226 -9.21 -23.69 9.24
CA GLY A 226 -8.32 -24.63 9.93
C GLY A 226 -6.96 -24.05 10.38
N THR A 227 -6.80 -22.73 10.41
CA THR A 227 -5.52 -22.05 10.66
C THR A 227 -5.54 -21.40 12.04
N SER A 228 -4.42 -21.52 12.76
CA SER A 228 -4.23 -20.84 14.05
C SER A 228 -3.68 -19.43 13.84
N TYR A 229 -4.18 -18.48 14.61
CA TYR A 229 -3.78 -17.07 14.58
C TYR A 229 -3.56 -16.55 16.00
N ASN A 230 -2.70 -15.55 16.13
CA ASN A 230 -2.48 -14.80 17.35
C ASN A 230 -3.00 -13.37 17.22
N VAL A 231 -3.69 -12.87 18.25
CA VAL A 231 -4.27 -11.54 18.28
C VAL A 231 -3.74 -10.76 19.46
N GLN A 232 -3.35 -9.52 19.21
CA GLN A 232 -3.00 -8.54 20.22
C GLN A 232 -3.71 -7.22 19.91
N VAL A 233 -3.91 -6.40 20.94
CA VAL A 233 -4.55 -5.09 20.81
C VAL A 233 -3.71 -4.04 21.53
N SER A 234 -3.57 -2.85 20.95
CA SER A 234 -3.04 -1.66 21.62
C SER A 234 -4.16 -0.62 21.76
N GLN A 235 -4.02 0.28 22.74
CA GLN A 235 -4.81 1.49 22.82
C GLN A 235 -4.10 2.63 22.05
N ILE A 236 -4.88 3.45 21.35
CA ILE A 236 -4.42 4.64 20.64
C ILE A 236 -5.02 5.89 21.29
N ASN A 237 -4.17 6.88 21.57
CA ASN A 237 -4.56 8.22 21.95
C ASN A 237 -3.78 9.25 21.12
N GLY A 238 -4.38 9.73 20.02
CA GLY A 238 -3.68 10.54 19.03
C GLY A 238 -2.56 9.74 18.35
N ASN A 239 -1.33 10.24 18.42
CA ASN A 239 -0.15 9.54 17.89
C ASN A 239 0.59 8.72 18.97
N ILE A 240 0.02 8.58 20.16
CA ILE A 240 0.57 7.76 21.25
C ILE A 240 -0.12 6.41 21.24
N GLU A 241 0.67 5.34 21.26
CA GLU A 241 0.20 3.96 21.27
C GLU A 241 0.72 3.26 22.52
N SER A 242 -0.17 2.53 23.20
CA SER A 242 0.22 1.73 24.36
C SER A 242 1.09 0.54 23.94
N ASP A 243 1.72 -0.11 24.92
CA ASP A 243 2.21 -1.48 24.72
C ASP A 243 1.06 -2.39 24.24
N LYS A 244 1.42 -3.40 23.45
CA LYS A 244 0.46 -4.42 23.01
C LYS A 244 -0.01 -5.24 24.21
N SER A 245 -1.27 -5.62 24.19
CA SER A 245 -1.83 -6.59 25.13
C SER A 245 -1.09 -7.93 25.09
N GLU A 246 -1.36 -8.76 26.11
CA GLU A 246 -1.10 -10.19 26.01
C GLU A 246 -1.75 -10.77 24.75
N SER A 247 -1.08 -11.75 24.16
CA SER A 247 -1.53 -12.41 22.94
C SER A 247 -2.57 -13.48 23.25
N ILE A 248 -3.67 -13.46 22.50
CA ILE A 248 -4.69 -14.52 22.53
C ILE A 248 -4.58 -15.32 21.24
N THR A 249 -4.52 -16.64 21.35
CA THR A 249 -4.50 -17.55 20.21
C THR A 249 -5.88 -18.13 19.97
N PHE A 250 -6.32 -18.17 18.70
CA PHE A 250 -7.51 -18.88 18.28
C PHE A 250 -7.25 -19.68 17.01
N LYS A 251 -8.15 -20.61 16.68
CA LYS A 251 -8.08 -21.41 15.46
C LYS A 251 -9.41 -21.38 14.73
N THR A 252 -9.38 -21.07 13.44
CA THR A 252 -10.58 -21.11 12.59
C THR A 252 -11.04 -22.55 12.38
N THR A 253 -12.35 -22.75 12.22
CA THR A 253 -12.91 -24.08 11.95
C THR A 253 -12.53 -24.55 10.54
N LEU A 254 -12.51 -25.87 10.35
CA LEU A 254 -12.48 -26.45 9.01
C LEU A 254 -13.89 -26.35 8.41
N GLN A 255 -13.98 -25.95 7.16
CA GLN A 255 -15.23 -26.08 6.41
C GLN A 255 -15.48 -27.57 6.16
N LYS A 256 -16.70 -28.02 6.42
CA LYS A 256 -17.16 -29.39 6.14
C LYS A 256 -17.45 -29.56 4.65
#